data_AF-A0A7W2AIH9-F1
#
_entry.id   AF-A0A7W2AIH9-F1
#
_cell.length_a   1.000
_cell.length_b   1.000
_cell.length_c   1.000
_cell.angle_alpha   90.00
_cell.angle_beta   90.00
_cell.angle_gamma   90.00
#
_symmetry.space_group_name_H-M   'P 1'
#
loop_
_entity.id
_entity.type
_entity.pdbx_description
1 polymer ?
#
loop_
_entity_poly.entity_id
_entity_poly.type
_entity_poly.pdbx_seq_one_letter_code
_entity_poly.pdbx_strand_id
1 'polypeptide(L)'
;MAKTVSLTDANAYFDENVLHSQPWDQADDTVKQKALNNAEIVLYREFRGLYDISNPVNQIPLPAIYEQALWMLRQDDTILKAEMGVTGIGVSGISIQTKGVPVQYIAPEASRIIAEDQSNRGNTSYDGNIGWLVM
;
A
#
# COMPACT_ATOMS: atom_id res chain seq x y z
N MET A 1 14.55 -10.47 1.68
CA MET A 1 14.46 -9.59 0.49
C MET A 1 13.07 -9.75 -0.10
N ALA A 2 12.47 -8.68 -0.62
CA ALA A 2 11.24 -8.82 -1.39
C ALA A 2 11.46 -9.85 -2.49
N LYS A 3 10.56 -10.82 -2.60
CA LYS A 3 10.80 -11.96 -3.50
C LYS A 3 10.38 -11.65 -4.93
N THR A 4 9.47 -10.69 -5.10
CA THR A 4 8.82 -10.42 -6.40
C THR A 4 9.03 -9.00 -6.93
N VAL A 5 9.67 -8.11 -6.17
CA VAL A 5 9.56 -6.65 -6.37
C VAL A 5 10.91 -6.00 -6.65
N SER A 6 11.05 -5.36 -7.81
CA SER A 6 12.24 -4.59 -8.23
C SER A 6 12.08 -3.10 -7.94
N LEU A 7 13.15 -2.46 -7.44
CA LEU A 7 13.18 -1.00 -7.24
C LEU A 7 13.06 -0.24 -8.58
N THR A 8 13.65 -0.77 -9.65
CA THR A 8 13.58 -0.16 -10.98
C THR A 8 12.14 -0.14 -11.50
N ASP A 9 11.41 -1.24 -11.35
CA ASP A 9 10.02 -1.36 -11.80
C ASP A 9 9.10 -0.45 -10.96
N ALA A 10 9.36 -0.36 -9.66
CA ALA A 10 8.65 0.56 -8.77
C ALA A 10 8.86 2.03 -9.19
N ASN A 11 10.10 2.44 -9.47
CA ASN A 11 10.40 3.80 -9.92
C ASN A 11 9.66 4.11 -11.23
N ALA A 12 9.71 3.22 -12.22
CA ALA A 12 8.98 3.40 -13.47
C ALA A 12 7.46 3.51 -13.25
N TYR A 13 6.90 2.66 -12.37
CA TYR A 13 5.49 2.74 -12.03
C TYR A 13 5.10 4.11 -11.46
N PHE A 14 5.87 4.64 -10.49
CA PHE A 14 5.55 5.91 -9.87
C PHE A 14 5.70 7.10 -10.83
N ASP A 15 6.75 7.11 -11.66
CA ASP A 15 7.00 8.16 -12.64
C ASP A 15 5.87 8.27 -13.67
N GLU A 16 5.26 7.13 -14.05
CA GLU A 16 4.26 7.08 -15.11
C GLU A 16 2.81 7.12 -14.60
N ASN A 17 2.54 6.57 -13.42
CA ASN A 17 1.17 6.25 -13.00
C ASN A 17 0.72 6.98 -11.72
N VAL A 18 1.62 7.61 -10.96
CA VAL A 18 1.29 8.16 -9.65
C VAL A 18 1.62 9.64 -9.53
N LEU A 19 0.58 10.48 -9.61
CA LEU A 19 0.72 11.94 -9.55
C LEU A 19 1.29 12.48 -8.23
N HIS A 20 1.09 11.76 -7.12
CA HIS A 20 1.46 12.20 -5.77
C HIS A 20 2.54 11.31 -5.14
N SER A 21 3.61 11.06 -5.91
CA SER A 21 4.77 10.23 -5.53
C SER A 21 5.82 10.95 -4.68
N GLN A 22 5.67 12.24 -4.35
CA GLN A 22 6.71 13.04 -3.67
C GLN A 22 7.42 12.33 -2.48
N PRO A 23 6.72 11.64 -1.55
CA PRO A 23 7.40 10.91 -0.46
C PRO A 23 8.31 9.79 -0.95
N TRP A 24 7.96 9.14 -2.06
CA TRP A 24 8.83 8.21 -2.76
C TRP A 24 10.01 8.94 -3.38
N ASP A 25 9.78 10.02 -4.11
CA ASP A 25 10.83 10.76 -4.84
C ASP A 25 11.91 11.33 -3.91
N GLN A 26 11.53 11.67 -2.68
CA GLN A 26 12.42 12.22 -1.66
C GLN A 26 13.16 11.14 -0.84
N ALA A 27 12.67 9.90 -0.83
CA ALA A 27 13.30 8.80 -0.12
C ALA A 27 14.55 8.32 -0.86
N ASP A 28 15.58 7.91 -0.11
CA ASP A 28 16.73 7.22 -0.69
C ASP A 28 16.38 5.78 -1.12
N ASP A 29 17.20 5.19 -1.98
CA ASP A 29 16.98 3.84 -2.52
C ASP A 29 16.92 2.76 -1.43
N THR A 30 17.63 2.97 -0.31
CA THR A 30 17.60 2.01 0.82
C THR A 30 16.25 2.06 1.53
N VAL A 31 15.70 3.26 1.75
CA VAL A 31 14.37 3.48 2.33
C VAL A 31 13.30 2.96 1.38
N LYS A 32 13.38 3.27 0.08
CA LYS A 32 12.48 2.75 -0.95
C LYS A 32 12.43 1.22 -0.96
N GLN A 33 13.60 0.57 -0.97
CA GLN A 33 13.65 -0.89 -0.96
C GLN A 33 13.09 -1.49 0.34
N LYS A 34 13.32 -0.85 1.49
CA LYS A 34 12.71 -1.26 2.76
C LYS A 34 11.19 -1.11 2.72
N ALA A 35 10.67 -0.02 2.17
CA ALA A 35 9.24 0.21 2.02
C ALA A 35 8.60 -0.88 1.14
N LEU A 36 9.21 -1.22 0.00
CA LEU A 36 8.74 -2.33 -0.86
C LEU A 36 8.73 -3.67 -0.13
N ASN A 37 9.81 -4.00 0.58
CA ASN A 37 9.89 -5.25 1.34
C ASN A 37 8.79 -5.33 2.40
N ASN A 38 8.56 -4.24 3.13
CA ASN A 38 7.53 -4.20 4.17
C ASN A 38 6.12 -4.24 3.57
N ALA A 39 5.89 -3.53 2.46
CA ALA A 39 4.62 -3.55 1.74
C ALA A 39 4.25 -4.97 1.28
N GLU A 40 5.19 -5.69 0.67
CA GLU A 40 4.99 -7.08 0.24
C GLU A 40 4.60 -7.97 1.44
N ILE A 41 5.37 -7.91 2.53
CA ILE A 41 5.09 -8.70 3.74
C ILE A 41 3.70 -8.38 4.32
N VAL A 42 3.35 -7.10 4.38
CA VAL A 42 2.07 -6.64 4.94
C VAL A 42 0.90 -7.16 4.10
N LEU A 43 0.95 -6.99 2.79
CA LEU A 43 -0.14 -7.41 1.91
C LEU A 43 -0.29 -8.93 1.88
N TYR A 44 0.80 -9.68 1.79
CA TYR A 44 0.72 -11.15 1.83
C TYR A 44 0.24 -11.67 3.18
N ARG A 45 0.52 -10.98 4.29
CA ARG A 45 0.00 -11.36 5.61
C ARG A 45 -1.50 -11.11 5.70
N GLU A 46 -1.95 -9.95 5.21
CA GLU A 46 -3.35 -9.54 5.25
C GLU A 46 -4.21 -10.42 4.32
N PHE A 47 -3.73 -10.67 3.10
CA PHE A 47 -4.47 -11.38 2.07
C PHE A 47 -3.99 -12.82 1.85
N ARG A 48 -3.40 -13.45 2.87
CA ARG A 48 -2.88 -14.84 2.83
C ARG A 48 -3.89 -15.90 2.39
N GLY A 49 -5.19 -15.64 2.54
CA GLY A 49 -6.26 -16.54 2.11
C GLY A 49 -6.58 -16.42 0.61
N LEU A 50 -6.15 -15.33 -0.01
CA LEU A 50 -6.40 -15.02 -1.42
C LEU A 50 -5.14 -15.19 -2.26
N TYR A 51 -3.95 -14.91 -1.71
CA TYR A 51 -2.67 -14.90 -2.43
C TYR A 51 -1.59 -15.72 -1.72
N ASP A 52 -0.62 -16.18 -2.51
CA ASP A 52 0.51 -16.98 -2.05
C ASP A 52 1.80 -16.55 -2.77
N ILE A 53 2.77 -16.04 -2.00
CA ILE A 53 4.07 -15.57 -2.49
C ILE A 53 4.91 -16.69 -3.13
N SER A 54 4.64 -17.95 -2.79
CA SER A 54 5.30 -19.12 -3.37
C SER A 54 4.67 -19.58 -4.68
N ASN A 55 3.46 -19.13 -5.00
CA ASN A 55 2.72 -19.52 -6.18
C ASN A 55 2.73 -18.40 -7.24
N PRO A 56 3.41 -18.58 -8.38
CA PRO A 56 3.53 -17.54 -9.42
C PRO A 56 2.19 -17.18 -10.08
N VAL A 57 1.18 -18.05 -10.03
CA VAL A 57 -0.15 -17.81 -10.60
C VAL A 57 -1.03 -17.02 -9.62
N ASN A 58 -0.72 -17.08 -8.32
CA ASN A 58 -1.53 -16.49 -7.27
C ASN A 58 -0.77 -15.42 -6.48
N GLN A 59 -0.07 -14.54 -7.19
CA GLN A 59 0.68 -13.44 -6.59
C GLN A 59 -0.20 -12.19 -6.45
N ILE A 60 0.14 -11.36 -5.47
CA ILE A 60 -0.42 -10.02 -5.32
C ILE A 60 0.05 -9.17 -6.51
N PRO A 61 -0.84 -8.39 -7.15
CA PRO A 61 -0.45 -7.47 -8.21
C PRO A 61 0.64 -6.50 -7.74
N LEU A 62 1.71 -6.36 -8.51
CA LEU A 62 2.83 -5.45 -8.18
C LEU A 62 2.36 -4.00 -7.92
N PRO A 63 1.42 -3.42 -8.69
CA PRO A 63 0.89 -2.09 -8.40
C PRO A 63 0.34 -1.94 -6.98
N ALA A 64 -0.31 -2.97 -6.42
CA ALA A 64 -0.81 -2.92 -5.04
C ALA A 64 0.34 -2.83 -4.02
N ILE A 65 1.45 -3.53 -4.28
CA ILE A 65 2.66 -3.47 -3.43
C ILE A 65 3.29 -2.07 -3.50
N TYR A 66 3.36 -1.47 -4.69
CA TYR A 66 3.90 -0.12 -4.87
C TYR A 66 3.05 0.90 -4.11
N GLU A 67 1.73 0.89 -4.30
CA GLU A 67 0.83 1.82 -3.59
C GLU A 67 0.92 1.65 -2.07
N GLN A 68 1.05 0.42 -1.58
CA GLN A 68 1.26 0.16 -0.16
C GLN A 68 2.60 0.71 0.34
N ALA A 69 3.68 0.59 -0.44
CA ALA A 69 4.98 1.14 -0.07
C ALA A 69 4.93 2.67 0.02
N LEU A 70 4.30 3.33 -0.96
CA LEU A 70 4.11 4.78 -0.93
C LEU A 70 3.24 5.22 0.26
N TRP A 71 2.20 4.45 0.59
CA TRP A 71 1.36 4.71 1.76
C TRP A 71 2.13 4.66 3.08
N MET A 72 3.03 3.69 3.23
CA MET A 72 3.90 3.60 4.41
C MET A 72 4.79 4.85 4.54
N LEU A 73 5.38 5.32 3.44
CA LEU A 73 6.20 6.54 3.44
C LEU A 73 5.39 7.80 3.81
N ARG A 74 4.15 7.90 3.31
CA ARG A 74 3.23 9.00 3.66
C ARG A 74 2.86 9.01 5.15
N GLN A 75 2.67 7.83 5.74
CA GLN A 75 2.36 7.73 7.16
C GLN A 75 3.54 8.14 8.04
N ASP A 76 4.76 7.72 7.69
CA ASP A 76 5.97 8.10 8.43
C ASP A 76 6.14 9.63 8.48
N ASP A 77 6.01 10.29 7.32
CA ASP A 77 5.99 11.75 7.20
C ASP A 77 4.90 12.41 8.06
N THR A 78 3.72 11.78 8.13
CA THR A 78 2.59 12.29 8.91
C THR A 78 2.82 12.13 10.41
N ILE A 79 3.38 10.99 10.84
CA ILE A 79 3.73 10.71 12.23
C ILE A 79 4.82 11.67 12.70
N LEU A 80 5.90 11.84 11.93
CA LEU A 80 6.98 12.78 12.24
C LEU A 80 6.46 14.21 12.41
N LYS A 81 5.55 14.64 11.54
CA LYS A 81 4.92 15.98 11.65
C LYS A 81 3.97 16.09 12.84
N ALA A 82 3.24 15.03 13.16
CA ALA A 82 2.41 14.97 14.36
C ALA A 82 3.24 15.05 15.65
N GLU A 83 4.40 14.40 15.70
CA GLU A 83 5.37 14.50 16.81
C GLU A 83 5.94 15.92 16.95
N MET A 84 6.07 16.66 15.85
CA MET A 84 6.41 18.09 15.84
C MET A 84 5.24 19.02 16.23
N GLY A 85 4.11 18.46 16.69
CA GLY A 85 2.95 19.22 17.15
C GLY A 85 2.00 19.67 16.04
N VAL A 86 2.20 19.20 14.80
CA VAL A 86 1.27 19.46 13.68
C VAL A 86 0.09 18.47 13.77
N THR A 87 -1.04 18.93 14.30
CA THR A 87 -2.19 18.07 14.65
C THR A 87 -3.11 17.71 13.47
N GLY A 88 -2.80 18.15 12.25
CA GLY A 88 -3.57 17.81 11.07
C GLY A 88 -2.83 18.16 9.79
N ILE A 89 -2.65 17.16 8.92
CA ILE A 89 -2.22 17.36 7.53
C ILE A 89 -3.36 16.84 6.67
N GLY A 90 -4.01 17.73 5.94
CA GLY A 90 -4.88 17.34 4.84
C GLY A 90 -4.01 17.01 3.64
N VAL A 91 -3.87 15.72 3.31
CA VAL A 91 -3.36 15.32 2.00
C VAL A 91 -4.58 15.09 1.11
N SER A 92 -4.84 16.03 0.20
CA SER A 92 -5.84 15.96 -0.88
C SER A 92 -7.14 15.21 -0.54
N GLY A 93 -7.88 15.67 0.48
CA GLY A 93 -9.23 15.18 0.79
C GLY A 93 -9.32 13.99 1.75
N ILE A 94 -8.20 13.34 2.09
CA ILE A 94 -8.16 12.32 3.15
C ILE A 94 -7.68 13.01 4.43
N SER A 95 -8.62 13.23 5.35
CA SER A 95 -8.31 13.78 6.67
C SER A 95 -7.77 12.65 7.56
N ILE A 96 -6.45 12.55 7.72
CA ILE A 96 -5.84 11.61 8.68
C ILE A 96 -5.90 12.29 10.06
N GLN A 97 -6.98 12.05 10.81
CA GLN A 97 -7.06 12.44 12.20
C GLN A 97 -6.27 11.43 13.04
N THR A 98 -5.14 11.86 13.60
CA THR A 98 -4.30 11.03 14.50
C THR A 98 -4.98 10.70 15.84
N LYS A 99 -6.18 11.24 16.09
CA LYS A 99 -6.96 11.02 17.31
C LYS A 99 -8.28 10.32 16.97
N GLY A 100 -8.29 8.99 17.11
CA GLY A 100 -9.52 8.18 17.17
C GLY A 100 -10.03 7.57 15.87
N VAL A 101 -9.38 7.80 14.72
CA VAL A 101 -9.66 7.04 13.47
C VAL A 101 -8.63 5.91 13.38
N PRO A 102 -9.03 4.65 13.12
CA PRO A 102 -8.04 3.59 12.90
C PRO A 102 -7.17 3.99 11.71
N VAL A 103 -5.87 4.11 11.94
CA VAL A 103 -4.89 4.31 10.86
C VAL A 103 -5.10 3.17 9.88
N GLN A 104 -5.61 3.47 8.69
CA GLN A 104 -5.87 2.46 7.68
C GLN A 104 -4.53 1.79 7.34
N TYR A 105 -4.40 0.54 7.76
CA TYR A 105 -3.14 -0.21 7.69
C TYR A 105 -2.76 -0.55 6.25
N ILE A 106 -3.77 -0.76 5.40
CA ILE A 106 -3.63 -0.98 3.97
C ILE A 106 -3.98 0.29 3.21
N ALA A 107 -3.22 0.59 2.16
CA ALA A 107 -3.47 1.71 1.29
C ALA A 107 -4.84 1.54 0.60
N PRO A 108 -5.64 2.61 0.49
CA PRO A 108 -6.91 2.55 -0.23
C PRO A 108 -6.74 2.06 -1.67
N GLU A 109 -5.71 2.55 -2.36
CA GLU A 109 -5.42 2.15 -3.74
C GLU A 109 -4.97 0.69 -3.85
N ALA A 110 -4.13 0.21 -2.92
CA ALA A 110 -3.76 -1.20 -2.86
C ALA A 110 -4.98 -2.10 -2.66
N SER A 111 -5.93 -1.68 -1.81
CA SER A 111 -7.18 -2.41 -1.57
C SER A 111 -8.06 -2.45 -2.82
N ARG A 112 -8.15 -1.32 -3.56
CA ARG A 112 -8.89 -1.24 -4.83
C ARG A 112 -8.31 -2.17 -5.90
N ILE A 113 -6.98 -2.17 -6.07
CA ILE A 113 -6.30 -3.04 -7.04
C ILE A 113 -6.51 -4.52 -6.69
N ILE A 114 -6.45 -4.86 -5.42
CA ILE A 114 -6.73 -6.23 -4.95
C ILE A 114 -8.19 -6.60 -5.21
N ALA A 115 -9.14 -5.67 -5.01
CA ALA A 115 -10.55 -5.93 -5.29
C ALA A 115 -10.81 -6.23 -6.76
N GLU A 116 -10.21 -5.43 -7.64
CA GLU A 116 -10.29 -5.62 -9.07
C GLU A 116 -9.70 -6.97 -9.50
N ASP A 117 -8.51 -7.32 -9.00
CA ASP A 117 -7.88 -8.60 -9.31
C ASP A 117 -8.71 -9.80 -8.81
N GLN A 118 -9.30 -9.73 -7.61
CA GLN A 118 -10.20 -10.78 -7.11
C GLN A 118 -11.49 -10.91 -7.94
N SER A 119 -12.07 -9.78 -8.35
CA SER A 119 -13.23 -9.76 -9.25
C SER A 119 -12.90 -10.44 -10.58
N ASN A 120 -11.75 -10.12 -11.17
CA ASN A 120 -11.26 -10.70 -12.42
C ASN A 120 -10.99 -12.21 -12.32
N ARG A 121 -10.67 -12.70 -11.11
CA ARG A 121 -10.49 -14.14 -10.82
C ARG A 121 -11.80 -14.88 -10.55
N GLY A 122 -12.94 -14.20 -10.65
CA GLY A 122 -14.27 -14.78 -10.44
C GLY A 122 -14.73 -14.80 -8.99
N ASN A 123 -14.03 -14.11 -8.07
CA ASN A 123 -14.43 -13.98 -6.68
C ASN A 123 -15.21 -12.68 -6.47
N THR A 124 -16.50 -12.69 -6.74
CA THR A 124 -17.39 -11.50 -6.62
C THR A 124 -17.75 -11.15 -5.17
N SER A 125 -17.32 -11.95 -4.19
CA SER A 125 -17.64 -11.75 -2.78
C SER A 125 -16.68 -10.79 -2.06
N TYR A 126 -15.58 -10.40 -2.69
CA TYR A 126 -14.64 -9.41 -2.14
C TYR A 126 -15.02 -8.01 -2.66
N ASP A 127 -15.43 -7.11 -1.77
CA ASP A 127 -15.90 -5.75 -2.10
C ASP A 127 -14.86 -4.66 -1.83
N GLY A 128 -13.62 -5.02 -1.46
CA GLY A 128 -12.55 -4.07 -1.18
C GLY A 128 -12.71 -3.30 0.14
N ASN A 129 -13.77 -3.53 0.91
CA ASN A 129 -13.89 -2.98 2.26
C ASN A 129 -13.10 -3.87 3.22
N ILE A 130 -12.10 -3.28 3.89
CA ILE A 130 -11.33 -3.91 4.98
C ILE A 130 -12.18 -4.08 6.27
N GLY A 131 -13.51 -4.01 6.14
CA GLY A 131 -14.48 -4.14 7.21
C GLY A 131 -15.33 -5.38 6.98
N TRP A 132 -14.80 -6.52 7.44
CA TRP A 132 -15.46 -7.82 7.53
C TRP A 132 -15.59 -8.59 6.22
N LEU A 133 -14.84 -9.71 6.15
CA LEU A 133 -15.26 -10.89 5.41
C LEU A 133 -16.75 -11.11 5.68
N VAL A 134 -17.57 -10.91 4.64
CA VAL A 134 -18.98 -11.31 4.66
C VAL A 134 -18.98 -12.83 4.79
N MET A 135 -19.23 -13.29 6.02
CA MET A 135 -19.49 -14.68 6.37
C MET A 135 -20.82 -14.73 7.10
#